data_AF-A0A1E3GVW7-F1
#
_entry.id   AF-A0A1E3GVW7-F1
#
_cell.length_a   1.000
_cell.length_b   1.000
_cell.length_c   1.000
_cell.angle_alpha   90.00
_cell.angle_beta   90.00
_cell.angle_gamma   90.00
#
_symmetry.space_group_name_H-M   'P 1'
#
loop_
_entity.id
_entity.type
_entity.pdbx_description
1 polymer ?
#
loop_
_entity_poly.entity_id
_entity_poly.type
_entity_poly.pdbx_seq_one_letter_code
_entity_poly.pdbx_strand_id
1 'polypeptide(L)'
;MTEDFKSQAHKYEVTREAFRSKARHDFLSLHESANELIITLNETVARHMFFVSGKSWSHIENGDYFSKLIVSFTRTHFILYDLIVCNELVDASVLFRKQLELVSRLVELDSKIELSKLLKKTPKVKHLEFDLNRLYTDYTELAHSSVSDKMELLGRKEFENGWFTTVFPEFSENSYVSFYHLFLLVSQYHYWIAEKYSVWFDDYKKEDDCAIYTKCYEAFNEVYYENPKFSSIGRRN
;
A
#
# COMPACT_ATOMS: atom_id res chain seq x y z
N MET A 1 -8.00 42.46 -17.59
CA MET A 1 -8.99 41.80 -16.70
C MET A 1 -9.30 40.45 -17.30
N THR A 2 -8.52 39.44 -16.94
CA THR A 2 -8.85 38.05 -17.25
C THR A 2 -9.95 37.64 -16.28
N GLU A 3 -11.16 37.42 -16.80
CA GLU A 3 -12.19 36.74 -16.02
C GLU A 3 -11.61 35.41 -15.55
N ASP A 4 -11.62 35.24 -14.23
CA ASP A 4 -11.15 34.06 -13.53
C ASP A 4 -12.08 32.90 -13.94
N PHE A 5 -11.68 32.13 -14.95
CA PHE A 5 -12.42 30.95 -15.43
C PHE A 5 -12.45 29.90 -14.32
N LYS A 6 -13.39 30.03 -13.37
CA LYS A 6 -13.70 28.97 -12.40
C LYS A 6 -14.50 27.88 -13.12
N SER A 7 -13.78 27.08 -13.90
CA SER A 7 -14.31 25.92 -14.61
C SER A 7 -14.93 24.93 -13.63
N GLN A 8 -15.85 24.08 -14.13
CA GLN A 8 -16.37 22.97 -13.34
C GLN A 8 -15.24 22.02 -12.88
N ALA A 9 -14.16 21.92 -13.66
CA ALA A 9 -12.96 21.17 -13.28
C ALA A 9 -12.28 21.79 -12.05
N HIS A 10 -12.08 23.11 -12.02
CA HIS A 10 -11.50 23.78 -10.85
C HIS A 10 -12.37 23.61 -9.59
N LYS A 11 -13.69 23.72 -9.73
CA LYS A 11 -14.63 23.43 -8.63
C LYS A 11 -14.50 22.00 -8.13
N TYR A 12 -14.40 21.04 -9.05
CA TYR A 12 -14.21 19.62 -8.73
C TYR A 12 -12.89 19.40 -7.97
N GLU A 13 -11.77 19.95 -8.44
CA GLU A 13 -10.45 19.79 -7.80
C GLU A 13 -10.44 20.32 -6.36
N VAL A 14 -10.96 21.54 -6.16
CA VAL A 14 -11.07 22.16 -4.82
C VAL A 14 -11.97 21.34 -3.91
N THR A 15 -13.11 20.88 -4.43
CA THR A 15 -14.06 20.06 -3.66
C THR A 15 -13.43 18.71 -3.29
N ARG A 16 -12.80 18.03 -4.25
CA ARG A 16 -12.11 16.75 -4.02
C ARG A 16 -11.05 16.88 -2.94
N GLU A 17 -10.24 17.94 -2.97
CA GLU A 17 -9.20 18.13 -1.96
C GLU A 17 -9.78 18.37 -0.55
N ALA A 18 -10.89 19.09 -0.43
CA ALA A 18 -11.58 19.26 0.84
C ALA A 18 -12.11 17.92 1.40
N PHE A 19 -12.69 17.07 0.54
CA PHE A 19 -13.16 15.74 0.91
C PHE A 19 -11.99 14.81 1.30
N ARG A 20 -10.89 14.82 0.54
CA ARG A 20 -9.66 14.06 0.88
C ARG A 20 -9.10 14.48 2.24
N SER A 21 -9.02 15.80 2.48
CA SER A 21 -8.55 16.35 3.76
C SER A 21 -9.43 15.91 4.93
N LYS A 22 -10.76 15.93 4.74
CA LYS A 22 -11.71 15.44 5.74
C LYS A 22 -11.55 13.93 5.97
N ALA A 23 -11.49 13.12 4.93
CA ALA A 23 -11.34 11.68 5.04
C ALA A 23 -10.04 11.30 5.78
N ARG A 24 -8.94 12.00 5.50
CA ARG A 24 -7.67 11.83 6.22
C ARG A 24 -7.78 12.22 7.69
N HIS A 25 -8.44 13.33 7.99
CA HIS A 25 -8.67 13.75 9.37
C HIS A 25 -9.48 12.70 10.15
N ASP A 26 -10.57 12.21 9.54
CA ASP A 26 -11.43 11.18 10.12
C ASP A 26 -10.67 9.86 10.31
N PHE A 27 -9.82 9.47 9.35
CA PHE A 27 -8.92 8.33 9.48
C PHE A 27 -8.01 8.49 10.70
N LEU A 28 -7.28 9.60 10.80
CA LEU A 28 -6.31 9.83 11.88
C LEU A 28 -6.95 9.97 13.26
N SER A 29 -8.21 10.41 13.30
CA SER A 29 -8.94 10.66 14.55
C SER A 29 -9.59 9.40 15.11
N LEU A 30 -9.56 8.29 14.38
CA LEU A 30 -10.19 7.03 14.78
C LEU A 30 -9.34 6.23 15.78
N HIS A 31 -8.02 6.45 15.81
CA HIS A 31 -7.10 5.86 16.78
C HIS A 31 -5.91 6.79 17.05
N GLU A 32 -5.49 6.93 18.31
CA GLU A 32 -4.36 7.81 18.67
C GLU A 32 -3.04 7.37 18.01
N SER A 33 -2.77 6.06 18.00
CA SER A 33 -1.58 5.48 17.36
C SER A 33 -1.66 5.39 15.83
N ALA A 34 -2.77 5.80 15.18
CA ALA A 34 -2.88 5.72 13.71
C ALA A 34 -1.82 6.59 13.01
N ASN A 35 -1.56 7.77 13.56
CA ASN A 35 -0.55 8.67 13.02
C ASN A 35 0.86 8.10 13.17
N GLU A 36 1.17 7.52 14.32
CA GLU A 36 2.45 6.86 14.55
C GLU A 36 2.66 5.71 13.58
N LEU A 37 1.66 4.82 13.44
CA LEU A 37 1.70 3.70 12.50
C LEU A 37 1.97 4.17 11.06
N ILE A 38 1.28 5.23 10.59
CA ILE A 38 1.52 5.81 9.26
C ILE A 38 2.96 6.30 9.12
N ILE A 39 3.46 7.05 10.10
CA ILE A 39 4.80 7.62 10.07
C ILE A 39 5.84 6.49 10.02
N THR A 40 5.73 5.51 10.89
CA THR A 40 6.71 4.41 10.98
C THR A 40 6.65 3.48 9.77
N LEU A 41 5.46 3.24 9.19
CA LEU A 41 5.31 2.44 7.97
C LEU A 41 5.95 3.13 6.77
N ASN A 42 5.71 4.44 6.63
CA ASN A 42 6.31 5.25 5.57
C ASN A 42 7.82 5.39 5.75
N GLU A 43 8.29 5.59 6.98
CA GLU A 43 9.72 5.63 7.31
C GLU A 43 10.40 4.30 6.96
N THR A 44 9.76 3.15 7.24
CA THR A 44 10.29 1.83 6.87
C THR A 44 10.58 1.74 5.37
N VAL A 45 9.66 2.20 4.51
CA VAL A 45 9.85 2.17 3.05
C VAL A 45 10.82 3.26 2.59
N ALA A 46 10.78 4.45 3.20
CA ALA A 46 11.67 5.56 2.88
C ALA A 46 13.13 5.21 3.14
N ARG A 47 13.42 4.54 4.25
CA ARG A 47 14.78 4.10 4.61
C ARG A 47 15.35 3.16 3.56
N HIS A 48 14.57 2.17 3.11
CA HIS A 48 14.96 1.28 2.02
C HIS A 48 15.24 2.02 0.72
N MET A 49 14.42 3.03 0.39
CA MET A 49 14.60 3.86 -0.79
C MET A 49 15.86 4.73 -0.71
N PHE A 50 16.07 5.42 0.42
CA PHE A 50 17.22 6.30 0.61
C PHE A 50 18.52 5.52 0.68
N PHE A 51 18.53 4.35 1.32
CA PHE A 51 19.71 3.49 1.39
C PHE A 51 20.24 3.15 0.00
N VAL A 52 19.38 2.74 -0.93
CA VAL A 52 19.82 2.34 -2.29
C VAL A 52 19.95 3.50 -3.28
N SER A 53 19.59 4.71 -2.87
CA SER A 53 19.70 5.90 -3.71
C SER A 53 21.18 6.15 -4.07
N GLY A 54 21.48 6.20 -5.37
CA GLY A 54 22.84 6.43 -5.87
C GLY A 54 23.80 5.23 -5.75
N LYS A 55 23.36 4.07 -5.27
CA LYS A 55 24.19 2.85 -5.22
C LYS A 55 24.24 2.14 -6.57
N SER A 56 25.39 1.52 -6.88
CA SER A 56 25.51 0.63 -8.06
C SER A 56 24.90 -0.73 -7.77
N TRP A 57 24.26 -1.32 -8.78
CA TRP A 57 23.67 -2.66 -8.75
C TRP A 57 24.40 -3.64 -9.68
N SER A 58 25.50 -3.21 -10.30
CA SER A 58 26.21 -3.96 -11.34
C SER A 58 26.86 -5.26 -10.85
N HIS A 59 27.13 -5.36 -9.55
CA HIS A 59 27.71 -6.54 -8.90
C HIS A 59 26.67 -7.60 -8.54
N ILE A 60 25.38 -7.29 -8.67
CA ILE A 60 24.27 -8.18 -8.33
C ILE A 60 23.74 -8.81 -9.61
N GLU A 61 23.61 -10.13 -9.65
CA GLU A 61 22.96 -10.82 -10.76
C GLU A 61 21.52 -10.30 -10.93
N ASN A 62 21.15 -9.89 -12.15
CA ASN A 62 19.88 -9.22 -12.44
C ASN A 62 19.64 -7.91 -11.66
N GLY A 63 20.70 -7.28 -11.12
CA GLY A 63 20.61 -6.11 -10.26
C GLY A 63 19.89 -4.91 -10.88
N ASP A 64 20.06 -4.66 -12.19
CA ASP A 64 19.31 -3.64 -12.92
C ASP A 64 17.79 -3.87 -12.84
N TYR A 65 17.33 -5.12 -12.99
CA TYR A 65 15.91 -5.44 -12.91
C TYR A 65 15.39 -5.35 -11.47
N PHE A 66 16.15 -5.84 -10.48
CA PHE A 66 15.81 -5.66 -9.06
C PHE A 66 15.65 -4.19 -8.70
N SER A 67 16.60 -3.34 -9.08
CA SER A 67 16.56 -1.90 -8.79
C SER A 67 15.28 -1.25 -9.35
N LYS A 68 14.87 -1.62 -10.57
CA LYS A 68 13.64 -1.11 -11.20
C LYS A 68 12.37 -1.57 -10.47
N LEU A 69 12.32 -2.82 -10.01
CA LEU A 69 11.20 -3.33 -9.23
C LEU A 69 11.10 -2.62 -7.88
N ILE A 70 12.22 -2.41 -7.19
CA ILE A 70 12.30 -1.71 -5.91
C ILE A 70 11.89 -0.24 -6.05
N VAL A 71 12.38 0.46 -7.09
CA VAL A 71 11.97 1.84 -7.38
C VAL A 71 10.47 1.90 -7.68
N SER A 72 9.93 0.92 -8.41
CA SER A 72 8.50 0.85 -8.71
C SER A 72 7.66 0.59 -7.46
N PHE A 73 8.15 -0.24 -6.52
CA PHE A 73 7.50 -0.50 -5.23
C PHE A 73 7.49 0.77 -4.38
N THR A 74 8.67 1.28 -4.04
CA THR A 74 8.87 2.44 -3.13
C THR A 74 8.12 3.69 -3.59
N ARG A 75 8.17 4.05 -4.88
CA ARG A 75 7.44 5.21 -5.39
C ARG A 75 5.93 5.05 -5.36
N THR A 76 5.44 3.84 -5.60
CA THR A 76 3.99 3.58 -5.63
C THR A 76 3.43 3.45 -4.21
N HIS A 77 4.23 2.97 -3.24
CA HIS A 77 3.85 2.93 -1.82
C HIS A 77 3.35 4.29 -1.33
N PHE A 78 4.09 5.37 -1.64
CA PHE A 78 3.71 6.72 -1.19
C PHE A 78 2.40 7.22 -1.79
N ILE A 79 2.06 6.78 -3.00
CA ILE A 79 0.78 7.10 -3.64
C ILE A 79 -0.33 6.23 -3.03
N LEU A 80 -0.05 4.93 -2.84
CA LEU A 80 -1.00 3.97 -2.32
C LEU A 80 -1.45 4.30 -0.89
N TYR A 81 -0.54 4.61 0.03
CA TYR A 81 -0.96 4.99 1.39
C TYR A 81 -1.80 6.27 1.36
N ASP A 82 -1.43 7.25 0.52
CA ASP A 82 -2.16 8.52 0.42
C ASP A 82 -3.59 8.30 -0.05
N LEU A 83 -3.79 7.48 -1.08
CA LEU A 83 -5.12 7.10 -1.57
C LEU A 83 -5.91 6.36 -0.48
N ILE A 84 -5.28 5.46 0.29
CA ILE A 84 -5.94 4.74 1.38
C ILE A 84 -6.41 5.69 2.48
N VAL A 85 -5.51 6.55 3.01
CA VAL A 85 -5.88 7.47 4.10
C VAL A 85 -6.87 8.54 3.67
N CYS A 86 -6.93 8.85 2.37
CA CYS A 86 -7.91 9.76 1.79
C CYS A 86 -9.16 9.03 1.28
N ASN A 87 -9.35 7.74 1.54
CA ASN A 87 -10.49 6.92 1.10
C ASN A 87 -10.76 6.96 -0.42
N GLU A 88 -9.71 6.95 -1.24
CA GLU A 88 -9.80 6.74 -2.69
C GLU A 88 -9.49 5.28 -3.03
N LEU A 89 -10.35 4.39 -2.51
CA LEU A 89 -10.09 2.95 -2.46
C LEU A 89 -10.14 2.26 -3.84
N VAL A 90 -10.82 2.86 -4.83
CA VAL A 90 -10.79 2.38 -6.24
C VAL A 90 -9.35 2.40 -6.75
N ASP A 91 -8.72 3.57 -6.75
CA ASP A 91 -7.38 3.76 -7.28
C ASP A 91 -6.33 3.06 -6.39
N ALA A 92 -6.56 3.06 -5.07
CA ALA A 92 -5.75 2.28 -4.15
C ALA A 92 -5.77 0.80 -4.51
N SER A 93 -6.92 0.21 -4.86
CA SER A 93 -7.03 -1.22 -5.19
C SER A 93 -6.18 -1.61 -6.41
N VAL A 94 -6.13 -0.76 -7.43
CA VAL A 94 -5.32 -0.95 -8.63
C VAL A 94 -3.82 -0.92 -8.28
N LEU A 95 -3.41 0.08 -7.48
CA LEU A 95 -2.01 0.20 -7.05
C LEU A 95 -1.62 -0.94 -6.10
N PHE A 96 -2.54 -1.38 -5.24
CA PHE A 96 -2.31 -2.50 -4.32
C PHE A 96 -2.02 -3.79 -5.09
N ARG A 97 -2.85 -4.11 -6.10
CA ARG A 97 -2.60 -5.25 -6.98
C ARG A 97 -1.22 -5.15 -7.64
N LYS A 98 -0.87 -3.98 -8.18
CA LYS A 98 0.47 -3.75 -8.74
C LYS A 98 1.58 -4.01 -7.71
N GLN A 99 1.40 -3.61 -6.45
CA GLN A 99 2.39 -3.90 -5.40
C GLN A 99 2.52 -5.40 -5.11
N LEU A 100 1.41 -6.14 -5.03
CA LEU A 100 1.42 -7.60 -4.85
C LEU A 100 2.20 -8.29 -5.98
N GLU A 101 1.96 -7.87 -7.22
CA GLU A 101 2.69 -8.36 -8.40
C GLU A 101 4.20 -8.05 -8.31
N LEU A 102 4.57 -6.84 -7.87
CA LEU A 102 5.97 -6.45 -7.69
C LEU A 102 6.67 -7.31 -6.64
N VAL A 103 6.08 -7.48 -5.45
CA VAL A 103 6.66 -8.31 -4.38
C VAL A 103 6.74 -9.77 -4.83
N SER A 104 5.72 -10.28 -5.50
CA SER A 104 5.74 -11.63 -6.07
C SER A 104 6.90 -11.81 -7.05
N ARG A 105 7.15 -10.80 -7.90
CA ARG A 105 8.25 -10.85 -8.86
C ARG A 105 9.62 -10.84 -8.16
N LEU A 106 9.78 -10.07 -7.08
CA LEU A 106 11.00 -10.06 -6.27
C LEU A 106 11.29 -11.46 -5.69
N VAL A 107 10.26 -12.12 -5.15
CA VAL A 107 10.37 -13.49 -4.60
C VAL A 107 10.67 -14.54 -5.69
N GLU A 108 10.06 -14.42 -6.87
CA GLU A 108 10.34 -15.33 -8.00
C GLU A 108 11.78 -15.22 -8.51
N LEU A 109 12.33 -14.00 -8.57
CA LEU A 109 13.73 -13.78 -8.94
C LEU A 109 14.69 -14.43 -7.94
N ASP A 110 14.34 -14.38 -6.66
CA ASP A 110 15.14 -15.02 -5.61
C ASP A 110 15.12 -16.57 -5.69
N SER A 111 14.05 -17.13 -6.27
CA SER A 111 13.90 -18.57 -6.49
C SER A 111 14.78 -19.11 -7.64
N LYS A 112 15.78 -18.35 -8.11
CA LYS A 112 16.71 -18.67 -9.21
C LYS A 112 16.01 -19.03 -10.52
N ILE A 113 14.81 -18.50 -10.75
CA ILE A 113 14.15 -18.62 -12.04
C ILE A 113 14.83 -17.62 -12.98
N GLU A 114 15.32 -18.13 -14.10
CA GLU A 114 15.96 -17.33 -15.15
C GLU A 114 15.08 -16.14 -15.56
N LEU A 115 15.65 -14.92 -15.56
CA LEU A 115 14.92 -13.69 -15.83
C LEU A 115 14.15 -13.73 -17.16
N SER A 116 14.74 -14.33 -18.20
CA SER A 116 14.11 -14.49 -19.52
C SER A 116 12.74 -15.20 -19.45
N LYS A 117 12.56 -16.12 -18.50
CA LYS A 117 11.32 -16.88 -18.27
C LYS A 117 10.28 -16.10 -17.49
N LEU A 118 10.68 -15.00 -16.85
CA LEU A 118 9.84 -14.12 -16.03
C LEU A 118 9.34 -12.91 -16.81
N LEU A 119 10.15 -12.38 -17.72
CA LEU A 119 9.79 -11.22 -18.54
C LEU A 119 8.49 -11.45 -19.32
N LYS A 120 7.66 -10.40 -19.40
CA LYS A 120 6.35 -10.38 -20.09
C LYS A 120 5.31 -11.38 -19.54
N LYS A 121 5.54 -11.99 -18.37
CA LYS A 121 4.56 -12.83 -17.70
C LYS A 121 3.97 -12.13 -16.49
N THR A 122 2.77 -12.52 -16.10
CA THR A 122 2.21 -12.15 -14.79
C THR A 122 2.98 -12.90 -13.70
N PRO A 123 3.40 -12.23 -12.61
CA PRO A 123 4.06 -12.87 -11.48
C PRO A 123 3.17 -13.92 -10.80
N LYS A 124 3.75 -15.00 -10.28
CA LYS A 124 3.01 -16.01 -9.50
C LYS A 124 2.90 -15.59 -8.04
N VAL A 125 1.71 -15.18 -7.64
CA VAL A 125 1.41 -14.71 -6.27
C VAL A 125 1.38 -15.79 -5.20
N LYS A 126 1.47 -17.07 -5.59
CA LYS A 126 1.43 -18.21 -4.64
C LYS A 126 2.59 -18.25 -3.65
N HIS A 127 3.63 -17.46 -3.88
CA HIS A 127 4.82 -17.35 -3.04
C HIS A 127 4.75 -16.19 -2.05
N LEU A 128 3.66 -15.41 -2.07
CA LEU A 128 3.41 -14.39 -1.05
C LEU A 128 2.94 -15.06 0.25
N GLU A 129 3.41 -14.55 1.39
CA GLU A 129 3.02 -15.01 2.72
C GLU A 129 1.93 -14.07 3.31
N PHE A 130 1.60 -14.21 4.59
CA PHE A 130 0.60 -13.38 5.29
C PHE A 130 -0.78 -13.32 4.61
N ASP A 131 -1.21 -14.40 3.95
CA ASP A 131 -2.45 -14.47 3.17
C ASP A 131 -2.59 -13.43 2.04
N LEU A 132 -1.48 -12.78 1.63
CA LEU A 132 -1.44 -11.80 0.55
C LEU A 132 -1.84 -12.41 -0.82
N ASN A 133 -1.65 -13.73 -0.98
CA ASN A 133 -2.09 -14.46 -2.17
C ASN A 133 -3.62 -14.47 -2.33
N ARG A 134 -4.37 -14.53 -1.22
CA ARG A 134 -5.84 -14.43 -1.21
C ARG A 134 -6.29 -13.03 -1.59
N LEU A 135 -5.63 -12.02 -1.02
CA LEU A 135 -5.90 -10.62 -1.31
C LEU A 135 -5.73 -10.27 -2.79
N TYR A 136 -4.79 -10.93 -3.49
CA TYR A 136 -4.61 -10.70 -4.92
C TYR A 136 -5.89 -10.93 -5.73
N THR A 137 -6.68 -11.96 -5.41
CA THR A 137 -7.96 -12.23 -6.08
C THR A 137 -8.94 -11.10 -5.80
N ASP A 138 -9.14 -10.74 -4.54
CA ASP A 138 -10.07 -9.67 -4.12
C ASP A 138 -9.71 -8.33 -4.80
N TYR A 139 -8.42 -7.93 -4.75
CA TYR A 139 -7.95 -6.70 -5.39
C TYR A 139 -7.98 -6.76 -6.92
N THR A 140 -7.88 -7.94 -7.52
CA THR A 140 -8.06 -8.10 -8.98
C THR A 140 -9.50 -7.86 -9.38
N GLU A 141 -10.46 -8.39 -8.62
CA GLU A 141 -11.89 -8.20 -8.88
C GLU A 141 -12.31 -6.72 -8.70
N LEU A 142 -11.77 -6.06 -7.68
CA LEU A 142 -11.95 -4.62 -7.45
C LEU A 142 -11.38 -3.78 -8.59
N ALA A 143 -10.11 -4.02 -8.94
CA ALA A 143 -9.42 -3.27 -9.98
C ALA A 143 -10.09 -3.39 -11.35
N HIS A 144 -10.80 -4.49 -11.60
CA HIS A 144 -11.56 -4.72 -12.82
C HIS A 144 -13.05 -4.37 -12.70
N SER A 145 -13.52 -3.93 -11.52
CA SER A 145 -14.94 -3.69 -11.25
C SER A 145 -15.82 -4.88 -11.68
N SER A 146 -15.33 -6.10 -11.48
CA SER A 146 -15.91 -7.30 -12.08
C SER A 146 -16.95 -8.00 -11.20
N VAL A 147 -17.06 -7.62 -9.92
CA VAL A 147 -17.99 -8.22 -8.94
C VAL A 147 -18.63 -7.12 -8.09
N SER A 148 -19.96 -7.01 -8.14
CA SER A 148 -20.73 -5.95 -7.45
C SER A 148 -20.52 -5.96 -5.93
N ASP A 149 -20.47 -7.14 -5.30
CA ASP A 149 -20.32 -7.26 -3.84
C ASP A 149 -18.94 -6.79 -3.37
N LYS A 150 -17.91 -6.96 -4.20
CA LYS A 150 -16.57 -6.46 -3.88
C LYS A 150 -16.51 -4.94 -4.01
N MET A 151 -17.27 -4.34 -4.94
CA MET A 151 -17.34 -2.89 -5.12
C MET A 151 -17.95 -2.15 -3.91
N GLU A 152 -18.46 -2.83 -2.89
CA GLU A 152 -18.82 -2.21 -1.61
C GLU A 152 -17.61 -1.60 -0.88
N LEU A 153 -16.41 -2.11 -1.15
CA LEU A 153 -15.15 -1.55 -0.65
C LEU A 153 -14.87 -0.12 -1.16
N LEU A 154 -15.61 0.35 -2.18
CA LEU A 154 -15.48 1.71 -2.71
C LEU A 154 -16.12 2.77 -1.79
N GLY A 155 -16.78 2.36 -0.72
CA GLY A 155 -17.53 3.24 0.17
C GLY A 155 -19.00 3.22 -0.19
N ARG A 156 -19.80 2.64 0.70
CA ARG A 156 -21.25 2.66 0.66
C ARG A 156 -21.78 3.36 1.90
N LYS A 157 -22.80 4.18 1.69
CA LYS A 157 -23.48 4.89 2.77
C LYS A 157 -24.97 4.69 2.63
N GLU A 158 -25.59 4.28 3.72
CA GLU A 158 -27.03 4.23 3.83
C GLU A 158 -27.55 5.65 4.06
N PHE A 159 -28.51 6.05 3.24
CA PHE A 159 -29.33 7.24 3.41
C PHE A 159 -30.80 6.81 3.48
N GLU A 160 -31.70 7.74 3.78
CA GLU A 160 -33.14 7.47 3.97
C GLU A 160 -33.80 6.68 2.83
N ASN A 161 -33.26 6.78 1.60
CA ASN A 161 -33.82 6.16 0.39
C ASN A 161 -32.98 4.98 -0.15
N GLY A 162 -32.05 4.43 0.64
CA GLY A 162 -31.26 3.25 0.30
C GLY A 162 -29.74 3.46 0.36
N TRP A 163 -29.01 2.60 -0.34
CA TRP A 163 -27.56 2.58 -0.34
C TRP A 163 -26.98 3.37 -1.51
N PHE A 164 -26.02 4.26 -1.22
CA PHE A 164 -25.38 5.14 -2.19
C PHE A 164 -23.86 4.94 -2.18
N THR A 165 -23.25 5.02 -3.36
CA THR A 165 -21.79 5.06 -3.53
C THR A 165 -21.37 6.52 -3.67
N THR A 166 -20.43 6.96 -2.83
CA THR A 166 -19.99 8.36 -2.80
C THR A 166 -19.08 8.66 -3.97
N VAL A 167 -19.34 9.76 -4.69
CA VAL A 167 -18.48 10.20 -5.82
C VAL A 167 -17.21 10.89 -5.32
N PHE A 168 -17.31 11.59 -4.18
CA PHE A 168 -16.16 12.15 -3.49
C PHE A 168 -15.69 11.16 -2.40
N PRO A 169 -14.40 11.18 -2.05
CA PRO A 169 -13.90 10.36 -0.97
C PRO A 169 -14.53 10.77 0.35
N GLU A 170 -15.26 9.85 0.98
CA GLU A 170 -15.72 9.97 2.37
C GLU A 170 -15.08 8.85 3.19
N PHE A 171 -14.60 9.15 4.39
CA PHE A 171 -14.01 8.13 5.25
C PHE A 171 -14.94 6.93 5.43
N SER A 172 -14.35 5.72 5.35
CA SER A 172 -15.00 4.46 5.66
C SER A 172 -14.03 3.53 6.37
N GLU A 173 -14.56 2.57 7.14
CA GLU A 173 -13.74 1.57 7.84
C GLU A 173 -12.93 0.69 6.87
N ASN A 174 -13.32 0.62 5.59
CA ASN A 174 -12.56 -0.06 4.54
C ASN A 174 -11.19 0.58 4.26
N SER A 175 -11.00 1.85 4.63
CA SER A 175 -9.68 2.48 4.62
C SER A 175 -8.75 1.83 5.64
N TYR A 176 -9.25 1.49 6.83
CA TYR A 176 -8.48 0.74 7.83
C TYR A 176 -8.21 -0.71 7.39
N VAL A 177 -9.18 -1.38 6.78
CA VAL A 177 -8.96 -2.72 6.17
C VAL A 177 -7.83 -2.66 5.13
N SER A 178 -7.91 -1.69 4.21
CA SER A 178 -6.90 -1.52 3.16
C SER A 178 -5.54 -1.14 3.72
N PHE A 179 -5.50 -0.36 4.80
CA PHE A 179 -4.27 0.01 5.48
C PHE A 179 -3.65 -1.19 6.23
N TYR A 180 -4.46 -2.05 6.83
CA TYR A 180 -4.01 -3.34 7.38
C TYR A 180 -3.35 -4.22 6.30
N HIS A 181 -3.99 -4.34 5.14
CA HIS A 181 -3.40 -5.06 4.01
C HIS A 181 -2.08 -4.42 3.54
N LEU A 182 -2.00 -3.08 3.52
CA LEU A 182 -0.77 -2.37 3.16
C LEU A 182 0.34 -2.67 4.14
N PHE A 183 0.03 -2.72 5.44
CA PHE A 183 0.98 -3.15 6.46
C PHE A 183 1.54 -4.54 6.15
N LEU A 184 0.69 -5.56 5.94
CA LEU A 184 1.15 -6.93 5.62
C LEU A 184 2.05 -7.00 4.39
N LEU A 185 1.70 -6.24 3.35
CA LEU A 185 2.47 -6.14 2.12
C LEU A 185 3.85 -5.51 2.37
N VAL A 186 3.90 -4.42 3.15
CA VAL A 186 5.16 -3.76 3.53
C VAL A 186 5.98 -4.65 4.45
N SER A 187 5.36 -5.42 5.35
CA SER A 187 6.04 -6.42 6.18
C SER A 187 6.74 -7.47 5.32
N GLN A 188 6.05 -8.07 4.36
CA GLN A 188 6.65 -9.02 3.41
C GLN A 188 7.84 -8.39 2.67
N TYR A 189 7.64 -7.18 2.14
CA TYR A 189 8.69 -6.46 1.43
C TYR A 189 9.89 -6.15 2.34
N HIS A 190 9.64 -5.64 3.56
CA HIS A 190 10.67 -5.29 4.53
C HIS A 190 11.53 -6.50 4.89
N TYR A 191 10.91 -7.63 5.24
CA TYR A 191 11.65 -8.84 5.56
C TYR A 191 12.50 -9.29 4.38
N TRP A 192 11.91 -9.33 3.18
CA TRP A 192 12.66 -9.75 2.00
C TRP A 192 13.83 -8.80 1.70
N ILE A 193 13.58 -7.49 1.65
CA ILE A 193 14.58 -6.52 1.20
C ILE A 193 15.71 -6.35 2.22
N ALA A 194 15.41 -6.39 3.52
CA ALA A 194 16.42 -6.25 4.56
C ALA A 194 17.42 -7.42 4.54
N GLU A 195 16.95 -8.66 4.29
CA GLU A 195 17.84 -9.80 4.09
C GLU A 195 18.71 -9.61 2.84
N LYS A 196 18.12 -9.15 1.73
CA LYS A 196 18.87 -8.97 0.48
C LYS A 196 19.90 -7.87 0.57
N TYR A 197 19.57 -6.72 1.16
CA TYR A 197 20.52 -5.63 1.32
C TYR A 197 21.71 -6.05 2.19
N SER A 198 21.49 -6.84 3.23
CA SER A 198 22.56 -7.37 4.08
C SER A 198 23.55 -8.26 3.33
N VAL A 199 23.12 -8.89 2.22
CA VAL A 199 23.98 -9.73 1.37
C VAL A 199 24.58 -8.94 0.21
N TRP A 200 23.84 -7.96 -0.32
CA TRP A 200 24.23 -7.22 -1.52
C TRP A 200 25.08 -5.98 -1.23
N PHE A 201 25.02 -5.43 -0.03
CA PHE A 201 25.69 -4.18 0.33
C PHE A 201 26.33 -4.29 1.71
N ASP A 202 27.66 -4.32 1.75
CA ASP A 202 28.44 -4.46 2.98
C ASP A 202 28.22 -3.32 4.00
N ASP A 203 27.73 -2.17 3.55
CA ASP A 203 27.44 -1.00 4.38
C ASP A 203 25.99 -0.93 4.86
N TYR A 204 25.15 -1.92 4.51
CA TYR A 204 23.79 -2.02 5.02
C TYR A 204 23.78 -2.46 6.49
N LYS A 205 23.07 -1.71 7.33
CA LYS A 205 22.87 -2.04 8.75
C LYS A 205 21.43 -2.45 8.97
N LYS A 206 21.21 -3.76 8.96
CA LYS A 206 19.88 -4.36 9.10
C LYS A 206 19.20 -3.96 10.42
N GLU A 207 19.98 -3.84 11.48
CA GLU A 207 19.50 -3.56 12.83
C GLU A 207 18.79 -2.19 12.91
N ASP A 208 19.29 -1.19 12.19
CA ASP A 208 18.72 0.16 12.19
C ASP A 208 17.32 0.16 11.56
N ASP A 209 17.13 -0.60 10.48
CA ASP A 209 15.84 -0.71 9.79
C ASP A 209 14.86 -1.62 10.53
N CYS A 210 15.36 -2.70 11.14
CA CYS A 210 14.55 -3.54 12.02
C CYS A 210 14.04 -2.76 13.24
N ALA A 211 14.84 -1.85 13.81
CA ALA A 211 14.40 -1.03 14.95
C ALA A 211 13.22 -0.11 14.59
N ILE A 212 13.21 0.46 13.38
CA ILE A 212 12.06 1.26 12.89
C ILE A 212 10.85 0.37 12.62
N TYR A 213 11.06 -0.79 12.00
CA TYR A 213 9.98 -1.72 11.73
C TYR A 213 9.35 -2.28 13.02
N THR A 214 10.13 -2.49 14.09
CA THR A 214 9.60 -2.88 15.41
C THR A 214 8.61 -1.85 15.94
N LYS A 215 8.96 -0.55 15.89
CA LYS A 215 8.03 0.53 16.28
C LYS A 215 6.77 0.53 15.41
N CYS A 216 6.93 0.27 14.11
CA CYS A 216 5.79 0.13 13.20
C CYS A 216 4.88 -1.04 13.58
N TYR A 217 5.46 -2.16 13.97
CA TYR A 217 4.72 -3.35 14.40
C TYR A 217 4.01 -3.12 15.75
N GLU A 218 4.65 -2.42 16.69
CA GLU A 218 4.06 -2.01 17.97
C GLU A 218 2.82 -1.13 17.74
N ALA A 219 2.97 -0.04 16.98
CA ALA A 219 1.85 0.84 16.63
C ALA A 219 0.74 0.10 15.84
N PHE A 220 1.10 -0.86 15.01
CA PHE A 220 0.13 -1.72 14.31
C PHE A 220 -0.68 -2.58 15.28
N ASN A 221 -0.03 -3.16 16.29
CA ASN A 221 -0.73 -3.97 17.28
C ASN A 221 -1.71 -3.14 18.12
N GLU A 222 -1.29 -1.94 18.52
CA GLU A 222 -2.16 -1.00 19.25
C GLU A 222 -3.42 -0.68 18.43
N VAL A 223 -3.25 -0.34 17.15
CA VAL A 223 -4.38 0.02 16.26
C VAL A 223 -5.31 -1.16 15.98
N TYR A 224 -4.78 -2.34 15.68
CA TYR A 224 -5.57 -3.45 15.12
C TYR A 224 -5.89 -4.58 16.07
N TYR A 225 -5.08 -4.82 17.11
CA TYR A 225 -5.30 -5.95 18.03
C TYR A 225 -5.73 -5.51 19.42
N GLU A 226 -5.21 -4.39 19.92
CA GLU A 226 -5.60 -3.86 21.23
C GLU A 226 -6.91 -3.09 21.18
N ASN A 227 -7.33 -2.64 19.99
CA ASN A 227 -8.62 -2.01 19.78
C ASN A 227 -9.73 -3.02 19.46
N PRO A 228 -10.77 -3.17 20.32
CA PRO A 228 -11.87 -4.11 20.08
C PRO A 228 -12.59 -3.86 18.76
N LYS A 229 -12.67 -2.60 18.32
CA LYS A 229 -13.32 -2.20 17.07
C LYS A 229 -12.63 -2.81 15.84
N PHE A 230 -11.30 -2.85 15.84
CA PHE A 230 -10.50 -3.28 14.69
C PHE A 230 -9.96 -4.72 14.79
N SER A 231 -10.03 -5.33 15.98
CA SER A 231 -9.65 -6.74 16.22
C SER A 231 -10.31 -7.75 15.28
N SER A 232 -11.51 -7.42 14.77
CA SER A 232 -12.24 -8.22 13.79
C SER A 232 -12.09 -7.74 12.34
N ILE A 233 -11.60 -6.52 12.12
CA ILE A 233 -11.61 -5.83 10.82
C ILE A 233 -10.47 -6.33 9.91
N GLY A 234 -9.27 -6.58 10.46
CA GLY A 234 -8.15 -7.16 9.71
C GLY A 234 -8.37 -8.61 9.23
N ARG A 235 -9.46 -9.26 9.66
CA ARG A 235 -9.84 -10.63 9.25
C ARG A 235 -11.03 -10.69 8.29
N ARG A 236 -11.67 -9.57 7.97
CA ARG A 236 -12.83 -9.52 7.07
C ARG A 236 -12.35 -9.45 5.61
N ASN A 237 -12.73 -10.47 4.83
CA ASN A 237 -12.78 -10.42 3.36
C ASN A 237 -14.19 -10.79 2.90
#